data_AF-A0A2U1EZP8-F1
#
_entry.id   AF-A0A2U1EZP8-F1
#
_cell.length_a   1.000
_cell.length_b   1.000
_cell.length_c   1.000
_cell.angle_alpha   90.00
_cell.angle_beta   90.00
_cell.angle_gamma   90.00
#
_symmetry.space_group_name_H-M   'P 1'
#
loop_
_entity.id
_entity.type
_entity.pdbx_description
1 polymer ?
#
loop_
_entity_poly.entity_id
_entity_poly.type
_entity_poly.pdbx_seq_one_letter_code
_entity_poly.pdbx_strand_id
1 'polypeptide(L)' 'MSGRFEIRVSGRLSDRTRAAFPGLTVEEVPAETVLSGWSRDADEVHTVLDRIQALGLELVSLLQVPEPPEG' A
#
# COMPACT_ATOMS: atom_id res chain seq x y z
N MET A 1 14.50 19.68 -6.00
CA MET A 1 13.30 19.17 -6.69
C MET A 1 12.22 19.01 -5.65
N SER A 2 11.10 19.72 -5.75
CA SER A 2 9.93 19.50 -4.90
C SER A 2 8.99 18.52 -5.61
N GLY A 3 8.64 17.42 -4.94
CA GLY A 3 7.76 16.37 -5.45
C GLY A 3 6.64 16.06 -4.45
N ARG A 4 5.63 15.29 -4.86
CA ARG A 4 4.59 14.77 -3.96
C ARG A 4 5.21 13.75 -3.02
N PHE A 5 4.88 13.85 -1.73
CA PHE A 5 5.30 12.88 -0.72
C PHE A 5 4.08 12.35 0.03
N GLU A 6 4.19 11.10 0.50
CA GLU A 6 3.19 10.46 1.34
C GLU A 6 3.90 9.86 2.57
N ILE A 7 3.36 10.10 3.76
CA ILE A 7 3.92 9.61 5.03
C ILE A 7 2.85 8.75 5.70
N ARG A 8 3.12 7.46 5.84
CA ARG A 8 2.23 6.51 6.53
C ARG A 8 2.70 6.30 7.97
N VAL A 9 1.81 6.51 8.93
CA VAL A 9 2.07 6.30 10.37
C VAL A 9 1.16 5.21 10.90
N SER A 10 1.67 4.35 11.77
CA SER A 10 0.91 3.24 12.33
C SER A 10 -0.18 3.73 13.29
N GLY A 11 -1.37 3.13 13.19
CA GLY A 11 -2.49 3.41 14.08
C GLY A 11 -3.35 4.60 13.61
N ARG A 12 -4.35 4.93 14.42
CA ARG A 12 -5.30 6.00 14.10
C ARG A 12 -4.88 7.30 14.77
N LEU A 13 -4.90 8.39 14.00
CA LEU A 13 -4.66 9.71 14.55
C LEU A 13 -5.96 10.28 15.12
N SER A 14 -5.94 10.64 16.40
CA SER A 14 -7.03 11.39 17.02
C SER A 14 -7.21 12.76 16.36
N ASP A 15 -8.38 13.38 16.48
CA ASP A 15 -8.64 14.73 15.95
C ASP A 15 -7.62 15.77 16.45
N ARG A 16 -7.21 15.66 17.71
CA ARG A 16 -6.16 16.51 18.29
C ARG A 16 -4.81 16.32 17.61
N THR A 17 -4.45 15.08 17.28
CA THR A 17 -3.19 14.75 16.60
C THR A 17 -3.23 15.19 15.14
N ARG A 18 -4.39 15.06 14.47
CA ARG A 18 -4.62 15.56 13.10
C ARG A 18 -4.43 17.07 13.01
N ALA A 19 -4.92 17.82 14.00
CA ALA A 19 -4.78 19.27 14.07
C ALA A 19 -3.32 19.76 14.15
N ALA A 20 -2.37 18.89 14.51
CA ALA A 20 -0.94 19.22 14.53
C ALA A 20 -0.29 19.26 13.13
N PHE A 21 -0.97 18.79 12.08
CA PHE A 21 -0.47 18.74 10.70
C PHE A 21 -1.29 19.62 9.74
N PRO A 22 -1.36 20.95 9.96
CA PRO A 22 -2.14 21.84 9.11
C PRO A 22 -1.57 21.85 7.68
N GLY A 23 -2.45 21.66 6.69
CA GLY A 23 -2.09 21.64 5.26
C GLY A 23 -1.78 20.25 4.69
N LEU A 24 -1.79 19.19 5.50
CA LEU A 24 -1.71 17.81 5.04
C LEU A 24 -3.10 17.15 5.06
N THR A 25 -3.41 16.35 4.04
CA THR A 25 -4.58 15.47 4.06
C THR A 25 -4.24 14.24 4.89
N VAL A 26 -4.99 14.00 5.97
CA VAL A 26 -4.82 12.82 6.84
C VAL A 26 -5.88 11.78 6.52
N GLU A 27 -5.44 10.67 5.92
CA GLU A 27 -6.28 9.51 5.62
C GLU A 27 -5.87 8.34 6.52
N GLU A 28 -6.85 7.68 7.14
CA GLU A 28 -6.60 6.43 7.85
C GLU A 28 -6.56 5.30 6.83
N VAL A 29 -5.37 4.72 6.66
CA VAL A 29 -5.17 3.51 5.85
C VAL A 29 -5.08 2.29 6.77
N PRO A 30 -5.70 1.16 6.42
CA PRO A 30 -5.55 -0.08 7.19
C PRO A 30 -4.06 -0.51 7.26
N ALA A 31 -3.70 -1.24 8.33
CA ALA A 31 -2.38 -1.83 8.48
C ALA A 31 -2.25 -3.05 7.55
N GLU A 32 -2.04 -2.81 6.26
CA GLU A 32 -1.88 -3.85 5.25
C GLU A 32 -0.41 -4.27 5.11
N THR A 33 -0.19 -5.54 4.77
CA THR A 33 1.11 -6.05 4.35
C THR A 33 1.17 -6.04 2.83
N VAL A 34 2.13 -5.32 2.26
CA VAL A 34 2.32 -5.23 0.80
C VAL A 34 3.28 -6.33 0.35
N LEU A 35 2.84 -7.17 -0.59
CA LEU A 35 3.67 -8.14 -1.29
C LEU A 35 3.99 -7.61 -2.69
N SER A 36 5.25 -7.30 -2.95
CA SER A 36 5.72 -6.79 -4.25
C SER A 36 6.61 -7.81 -4.94
N GLY A 37 6.47 -7.95 -6.26
CA GLY A 37 7.29 -8.81 -7.09
C GLY A 37 7.08 -8.49 -8.56
N TRP A 38 7.99 -8.99 -9.40
CA TRP A 38 7.83 -8.92 -10.85
C TRP A 38 6.98 -10.10 -11.31
N SER A 39 6.02 -9.83 -12.18
CA SER A 39 5.29 -10.86 -12.91
C SER A 39 5.55 -10.67 -14.40
N ARG A 40 5.81 -11.77 -15.10
CA ARG A 40 5.98 -11.80 -16.56
C ARG A 40 4.63 -11.82 -17.28
N ASP A 41 3.62 -12.36 -16.62
CA ASP A 41 2.26 -12.52 -17.11
C ASP A 41 1.25 -12.61 -15.95
N ALA A 42 -0.04 -12.75 -16.30
CA ALA A 42 -1.12 -12.84 -15.33
C ALA A 42 -1.17 -14.19 -14.58
N ASP A 43 -0.59 -15.26 -15.14
CA ASP A 43 -0.62 -16.59 -14.54
C ASP A 43 0.30 -16.65 -13.30
N GLU A 44 1.43 -15.92 -13.34
CA GLU A 44 2.30 -15.75 -12.18
C GLU A 44 1.61 -15.02 -11.03
N VAL A 45 0.82 -13.98 -11.33
CA VAL A 45 0.03 -13.29 -10.31
C VAL A 45 -1.01 -14.24 -9.71
N HIS A 46 -1.71 -15.01 -10.55
CA HIS A 46 -2.72 -15.98 -10.09
C HIS A 46 -2.12 -17.02 -9.13
N THR A 47 -0.91 -17.51 -9.44
CA THR A 47 -0.17 -18.44 -8.57
C THR A 47 0.12 -17.85 -7.18
N VAL A 48 0.42 -16.55 -7.10
CA VAL A 48 0.62 -15.86 -5.82
C VAL A 48 -0.70 -15.72 -5.06
N LEU A 49 -1.80 -15.41 -5.76
CA LEU A 49 -3.13 -15.32 -5.15
C LEU A 49 -3.62 -16.65 -4.58
N ASP A 50 -3.35 -17.76 -5.27
CA ASP A 50 -3.65 -19.10 -4.76
C ASP A 50 -2.87 -19.41 -3.47
N ARG A 51 -1.61 -18.98 -3.41
CA ARG A 51 -0.78 -19.14 -2.20
C ARG A 51 -1.30 -18.30 -1.03
N ILE A 52 -1.72 -17.07 -1.28
CA ILE A 52 -2.34 -16.20 -0.26
C ILE A 52 -3.57 -16.89 0.33
N GLN A 53 -4.46 -17.41 -0.53
CA GLN A 53 -5.66 -18.14 -0.11
C GLN A 53 -5.32 -19.43 0.66
N ALA A 54 -4.37 -20.23 0.17
CA ALA A 54 -3.96 -21.47 0.83
C ALA A 54 -3.36 -21.25 2.24
N LEU A 55 -2.79 -20.07 2.49
CA LEU A 55 -2.25 -19.67 3.79
C LEU A 55 -3.31 -19.08 4.73
N GLY A 56 -4.55 -18.90 4.27
CA GLY A 56 -5.60 -18.24 5.04
C GLY A 56 -5.38 -16.73 5.21
N LEU A 57 -4.55 -16.13 4.35
CA LEU A 57 -4.35 -14.68 4.33
C LEU A 57 -5.50 -14.02 3.57
N GLU A 58 -5.99 -12.90 4.10
CA GLU A 58 -7.00 -12.09 3.42
C GLU A 58 -6.31 -11.16 2.41
N LEU A 59 -6.72 -11.24 1.15
CA LEU A 59 -6.30 -10.29 0.13
C LEU A 59 -7.18 -9.04 0.21
N VAL A 60 -6.59 -7.92 0.62
CA VAL A 60 -7.31 -6.65 0.75
C VAL A 60 -7.27 -5.81 -0.53
N SER A 61 -6.13 -5.79 -1.23
CA SER A 61 -5.95 -5.03 -2.47
C SER A 61 -4.91 -5.68 -3.39
N LEU A 62 -5.11 -5.55 -4.70
CA LEU A 62 -4.12 -5.88 -5.74
C LEU A 62 -4.01 -4.69 -6.69
N LEU A 63 -2.83 -4.07 -6.73
CA LEU A 63 -2.54 -2.91 -7.57
C LEU A 63 -1.36 -3.22 -8.48
N GLN A 64 -1.54 -3.02 -9.78
CA GLN A 64 -0.43 -3.04 -10.72
C GLN A 64 0.26 -1.67 -10.67
N VAL A 65 1.42 -1.63 -10.04
CA VAL A 65 2.23 -0.42 -9.97
C VAL A 65 3.05 -0.29 -11.25
N PRO A 66 3.05 0.87 -11.93
CA PRO A 66 4.02 1.11 -12.99
C PRO A 66 5.43 1.01 -12.41
N GLU A 67 6.37 0.56 -13.22
CA GLU A 67 7.79 0.62 -12.87
C GLU A 67 8.10 2.06 -12.42
N PRO A 68 8.67 2.25 -11.22
CA PRO A 68 9.03 3.59 -10.79
C PRO A 68 9.97 4.16 -11.85
N PRO A 69 9.76 5.41 -12.31
CA PRO A 69 10.63 5.99 -13.32
C PRO A 69 12.06 5.87 -12.79
N GLU A 70 12.91 5.17 -13.56
CA GLU A 70 14.34 5.13 -13.30
C GLU A 70 14.82 6.59 -13.21
N GLY A 71 15.32 6.97 -12.04
CA GLY A 71 15.81 8.32 -11.76
C GLY A 71 17.16 8.58 -12.41
#